data_AF-T1G505-F1
#
_entry.id   AF-T1G505-F1
#
_cell.length_a   1.000
_cell.length_b   1.000
_cell.length_c   1.000
_cell.angle_alpha   90.00
_cell.angle_beta   90.00
_cell.angle_gamma   90.00
#
_symmetry.space_group_name_H-M   'P 1'
#
loop_
_entity.id
_entity.type
_entity.pdbx_description
1 polymer ?
#
loop_
_entity_poly.entity_id
_entity_poly.type
_entity_poly.pdbx_seq_one_letter_code
_entity_poly.pdbx_strand_id
1 'polypeptide(L)'
;LLLSTLKQLQGKDHRSFFHKPVDVKEVPDYLDIVSCPMDFSTMKKKIQSQQYFHLRDFQKDFDLIIDNCTLYNAKTTVYYQAALKLKQAVSLFSHSILYLSLFFKSDSIEDDLHQY
;
A
#
# COMPACT_ATOMS: atom_id res chain seq x y z
N LEU A 1 6.79 -12.99 0.69
CA LEU A 1 5.47 -12.32 0.69
C LEU A 1 5.57 -10.79 0.61
N LEU A 2 6.19 -10.09 1.58
CA LEU A 2 6.20 -8.60 1.57
C LEU A 2 6.92 -7.98 0.36
N LEU A 3 8.06 -8.53 -0.08
CA LEU A 3 8.79 -8.02 -1.26
C LEU A 3 7.96 -8.15 -2.55
N SER A 4 7.22 -9.24 -2.72
CA SER A 4 6.35 -9.43 -3.89
C SER A 4 5.16 -8.49 -3.85
N THR A 5 4.56 -8.26 -2.67
CA THR A 5 3.50 -7.26 -2.49
C THR A 5 4.01 -5.86 -2.80
N LEU A 6 5.18 -5.47 -2.26
CA LEU A 6 5.79 -4.17 -2.54
C LEU A 6 6.06 -3.98 -4.05
N LYS A 7 6.54 -5.01 -4.75
CA LYS A 7 6.74 -4.96 -6.21
C LYS A 7 5.43 -4.73 -6.97
N GLN A 8 4.34 -5.35 -6.53
CA GLN A 8 3.02 -5.12 -7.12
C GLN A 8 2.53 -3.69 -6.89
N LEU A 9 2.73 -3.14 -5.68
CA LEU A 9 2.40 -1.74 -5.37
C LEU A 9 3.20 -0.77 -6.25
N GLN A 10 4.51 -0.98 -6.38
CA GLN A 10 5.37 -0.21 -7.27
C GLN A 10 4.90 -0.29 -8.74
N GLY A 11 4.47 -1.47 -9.19
CA GLY A 11 3.91 -1.65 -10.53
C GLY A 11 2.62 -0.86 -10.79
N LYS A 12 1.90 -0.44 -9.74
CA LYS A 12 0.69 0.39 -9.83
C LYS A 12 1.00 1.90 -9.79
N ASP A 13 2.17 2.29 -9.29
CA ASP A 13 2.68 3.66 -9.36
C ASP A 13 3.45 3.90 -10.67
N HIS A 14 2.73 3.98 -11.78
CA HIS A 14 3.32 4.08 -13.13
C HIS A 14 4.27 5.27 -13.33
N ARG A 15 4.09 6.36 -12.58
CA ARG A 15 4.94 7.56 -12.66
C ARG A 15 6.07 7.56 -11.62
N SER A 16 6.15 6.51 -10.81
CA SER A 16 7.18 6.34 -9.77
C SER A 16 7.25 7.50 -8.77
N PHE A 17 6.11 8.13 -8.48
CA PHE A 17 6.04 9.26 -7.55
C PHE A 17 6.41 8.87 -6.12
N PHE A 18 6.18 7.62 -5.73
CA PHE A 18 6.38 7.13 -4.37
C PHE A 18 7.57 6.18 -4.26
N HIS A 19 8.39 6.06 -5.31
CA HIS A 19 9.51 5.13 -5.37
C HIS A 19 10.70 5.53 -4.49
N LYS A 20 10.85 6.82 -4.18
CA LYS A 20 11.95 7.40 -3.43
C LYS A 20 11.42 8.44 -2.43
N PRO A 21 12.20 8.78 -1.38
CA PRO A 21 11.85 9.86 -0.49
C PRO A 21 11.69 11.18 -1.26
N VAL A 22 10.83 12.06 -0.76
CA VAL A 22 10.77 13.45 -1.24
C VAL A 22 12.12 14.12 -0.96
N ASP A 23 12.68 14.80 -1.97
CA ASP A 23 13.91 15.56 -1.81
C ASP A 23 13.60 16.90 -1.14
N VAL A 24 13.95 17.02 0.14
CA VAL A 24 13.73 18.22 0.94
C VAL A 24 14.58 19.42 0.51
N LYS A 25 15.60 19.22 -0.34
CA LYS A 25 16.30 20.35 -0.96
C LYS A 25 15.45 21.02 -2.03
N GLU A 26 14.68 20.22 -2.76
CA GLU A 26 13.74 20.68 -3.80
C GLU A 26 12.40 21.09 -3.20
N VAL A 27 12.04 20.53 -2.04
CA VAL A 27 10.78 20.80 -1.33
C VAL A 27 11.06 21.18 0.14
N PRO A 28 11.54 22.42 0.40
CA PRO A 28 12.07 22.79 1.72
C PRO A 28 11.06 22.78 2.87
N ASP A 29 9.77 23.02 2.58
CA ASP A 29 8.68 23.09 3.56
C ASP A 29 8.03 21.72 3.84
N TYR A 30 8.48 20.65 3.17
CA TYR A 30 7.84 19.34 3.25
C TYR A 30 7.77 18.81 4.69
N LEU A 31 8.85 18.97 5.45
CA LEU A 31 8.94 18.46 6.82
C LEU A 31 8.25 19.34 7.86
N ASP A 32 7.84 20.55 7.50
CA ASP A 32 7.00 21.41 8.35
C ASP A 32 5.55 20.90 8.39
N ILE A 33 5.14 20.19 7.33
CA ILE A 33 3.78 19.67 7.16
C ILE A 33 3.74 18.14 7.41
N VAL A 34 4.72 17.40 6.90
CA VAL A 34 4.77 15.94 6.96
C VAL A 34 5.73 15.47 8.06
N SER A 35 5.16 15.00 9.17
CA SER A 35 5.96 14.57 10.33
C SER A 35 6.70 13.24 10.13
N CYS A 36 6.12 12.31 9.36
CA CYS A 36 6.65 10.95 9.20
C CYS A 36 6.76 10.57 7.71
N PRO A 37 7.80 11.03 6.99
CA PRO A 37 8.00 10.69 5.59
C PRO A 37 8.08 9.18 5.35
N MET A 38 7.52 8.72 4.23
CA MET A 38 7.58 7.31 3.84
C MET A 38 7.56 7.18 2.31
N ASP A 39 8.21 6.13 1.80
CA ASP A 39 8.30 5.81 0.38
C ASP A 39 8.62 4.32 0.19
N PHE A 40 8.44 3.80 -1.03
CA PHE A 40 8.65 2.38 -1.30
C PHE A 40 10.11 1.92 -1.13
N SER A 41 11.11 2.78 -1.36
CA SER A 41 12.50 2.37 -1.12
C SER A 41 12.83 2.28 0.37
N THR A 42 12.22 3.14 1.19
CA THR A 42 12.29 3.03 2.65
C THR A 42 11.58 1.76 3.13
N MET A 43 10.35 1.49 2.67
CA MET A 43 9.66 0.23 2.96
C MET A 43 10.49 -0.99 2.54
N LYS A 44 11.13 -0.96 1.36
CA LYS A 44 12.03 -2.04 0.92
C LYS A 44 13.17 -2.28 1.89
N LYS A 45 13.83 -1.23 2.36
CA LYS A 45 14.92 -1.32 3.36
C LYS A 45 14.40 -1.92 4.68
N LYS A 46 13.20 -1.50 5.13
CA LYS A 46 12.54 -2.04 6.33
C LYS A 46 12.22 -3.54 6.19
N ILE A 47 11.75 -4.00 5.03
CA ILE A 47 11.56 -5.44 4.75
C ILE A 47 12.90 -6.18 4.83
N GLN A 48 13.93 -5.68 4.15
CA GLN A 48 15.26 -6.32 4.10
C GLN A 48 15.92 -6.39 5.47
N SER A 49 15.63 -5.43 6.34
CA SER A 49 16.11 -5.37 7.72
C SER A 49 15.19 -6.05 8.73
N GLN A 50 14.18 -6.81 8.26
CA GLN A 50 13.21 -7.54 9.07
C GLN A 50 12.44 -6.68 10.10
N GLN A 51 12.17 -5.41 9.78
CA GLN A 51 11.49 -4.47 10.69
C GLN A 51 9.95 -4.58 10.67
N TYR A 52 9.39 -5.40 9.78
CA TYR A 52 7.96 -5.67 9.75
C TYR A 52 7.66 -7.02 10.39
N PHE A 53 7.43 -6.99 11.70
CA PHE A 53 7.03 -8.18 12.48
C PHE A 53 5.59 -8.59 12.19
N HIS A 54 4.73 -7.62 11.88
CA HIS A 54 3.34 -7.86 11.53
C HIS A 54 2.98 -7.18 10.20
N LEU A 55 2.06 -7.80 9.45
CA LEU A 55 1.56 -7.23 8.19
C LEU A 55 0.95 -5.83 8.39
N ARG A 56 0.35 -5.57 9.55
CA ARG A 56 -0.21 -4.26 9.91
C ARG A 56 0.86 -3.16 9.92
N ASP A 57 2.11 -3.48 10.23
CA ASP A 57 3.18 -2.48 10.30
C ASP A 57 3.64 -2.09 8.88
N PHE A 58 3.64 -3.05 7.96
CA PHE A 58 3.81 -2.79 6.53
C PHE A 58 2.64 -1.96 5.98
N GLN A 59 1.41 -2.28 6.36
CA GLN A 59 0.22 -1.54 5.94
C GLN A 59 0.26 -0.09 6.44
N LYS A 60 0.64 0.16 7.70
CA LYS A 60 0.78 1.50 8.25
C LYS A 60 1.74 2.37 7.46
N ASP A 61 2.89 1.83 7.06
CA ASP A 61 3.84 2.58 6.24
C ASP A 61 3.32 2.83 4.82
N PHE A 62 2.56 1.89 4.25
CA PHE A 62 1.86 2.15 2.98
C PHE A 62 0.83 3.27 3.13
N ASP A 63 0.03 3.25 4.19
CA ASP A 63 -0.97 4.29 4.47
C ASP A 63 -0.29 5.65 4.66
N LEU A 64 0.88 5.71 5.32
CA LEU A 64 1.68 6.94 5.42
C LEU A 64 2.05 7.53 4.06
N ILE A 65 2.41 6.72 3.05
CA ILE A 65 2.69 7.23 1.70
C ILE A 65 1.48 8.00 1.15
N ILE A 66 0.28 7.43 1.32
CA ILE A 66 -0.96 8.02 0.81
C ILE A 66 -1.33 9.26 1.62
N ASP A 67 -1.35 9.14 2.94
CA ASP A 67 -1.80 10.19 3.85
C ASP A 67 -0.87 11.40 3.75
N ASN A 68 0.46 11.21 3.78
CA ASN A 68 1.42 12.30 3.60
C ASN A 68 1.27 13.00 2.25
N CYS A 69 1.06 12.23 1.17
CA CYS A 69 0.87 12.81 -0.16
C CYS A 69 -0.41 13.66 -0.21
N THR A 70 -1.51 13.15 0.34
CA THR A 70 -2.81 13.85 0.35
C THR A 70 -2.89 15.00 1.34
N LEU A 71 -2.07 14.98 2.39
CA LEU A 71 -1.92 16.08 3.34
C LEU A 71 -1.16 17.26 2.71
N TYR A 72 -0.03 16.98 2.07
CA TYR A 72 0.84 18.02 1.52
C TYR A 72 0.33 18.59 0.19
N ASN A 73 -0.18 17.73 -0.70
CA ASN A 73 -0.54 18.15 -2.06
C ASN A 73 -2.01 18.54 -2.18
N ALA A 74 -2.31 19.60 -2.93
CA ALA A 74 -3.70 19.97 -3.23
C ALA A 74 -4.41 18.89 -4.07
N LYS A 75 -5.74 18.79 -3.88
CA LYS A 75 -6.59 17.77 -4.55
C LYS A 75 -6.51 17.77 -6.08
N THR A 76 -6.20 18.92 -6.67
CA THR A 76 -6.09 19.11 -8.13
C THR A 76 -4.77 18.63 -8.71
N THR A 77 -3.78 18.31 -7.87
CA THR A 77 -2.45 17.89 -8.32
C THR A 77 -2.44 16.44 -8.81
N VAL A 78 -1.51 16.14 -9.72
CA VAL A 78 -1.29 14.77 -10.21
C VAL A 78 -0.83 13.82 -9.10
N TYR A 79 -0.13 14.32 -8.08
CA TYR A 79 0.37 13.54 -6.95
C TYR A 79 -0.78 13.06 -6.06
N TYR A 80 -1.67 13.98 -5.69
CA TYR A 80 -2.86 13.65 -4.90
C TYR A 80 -3.73 12.61 -5.62
N GLN A 81 -3.98 12.82 -6.91
CA GLN A 81 -4.78 11.89 -7.71
C GLN A 81 -4.10 10.52 -7.86
N ALA A 82 -2.77 10.47 -7.99
CA ALA A 82 -2.02 9.22 -8.03
C ALA A 82 -2.12 8.45 -6.70
N ALA A 83 -2.03 9.13 -5.56
CA ALA A 83 -2.17 8.53 -4.23
C ALA A 83 -3.57 7.89 -4.05
N LEU A 84 -4.64 8.59 -4.45
CA LEU A 84 -5.99 8.03 -4.39
C LEU A 84 -6.18 6.81 -5.28
N LYS A 85 -5.67 6.85 -6.52
CA LYS A 85 -5.72 5.70 -7.44
C LYS A 85 -4.99 4.49 -6.88
N LEU A 86 -3.82 4.72 -6.27
CA LEU A 86 -3.03 3.66 -5.64
C LEU A 86 -3.79 3.05 -4.44
N LYS A 87 -4.39 3.87 -3.57
CA LYS A 87 -5.23 3.42 -2.45
C LYS A 87 -6.41 2.57 -2.95
N GLN A 88 -7.09 3.02 -4.01
CA GLN A 88 -8.24 2.32 -4.58
C GLN A 88 -7.84 0.97 -5.18
N ALA A 89 -6.72 0.91 -5.91
CA ALA A 89 -6.23 -0.32 -6.49
C ALA A 89 -5.96 -1.40 -5.42
N VAL A 90 -5.35 -1.01 -4.29
CA VAL A 90 -5.09 -1.92 -3.16
C VAL A 90 -6.38 -2.40 -2.49
N SER A 91 -7.33 -1.49 -2.25
CA SER A 91 -8.63 -1.86 -1.69
C SER A 91 -9.34 -2.93 -2.53
N LEU A 92 -9.34 -2.78 -3.86
CA LEU A 92 -9.96 -3.76 -4.76
C LEU A 92 -9.28 -5.14 -4.69
N PHE A 93 -7.95 -5.20 -4.53
CA PHE A 93 -7.25 -6.47 -4.34
C PHE A 93 -7.59 -7.15 -3.00
N SER A 94 -7.68 -6.38 -1.92
CA SER A 94 -8.09 -6.91 -0.62
C SER A 94 -9.51 -7.48 -0.66
N HIS A 95 -10.43 -6.78 -1.32
CA HIS A 95 -11.82 -7.25 -1.48
C HIS A 95 -11.93 -8.46 -2.39
N SER A 96 -11.17 -8.54 -3.49
CA SER A 96 -11.22 -9.71 -4.39
C SER A 96 -10.62 -10.96 -3.74
N ILE A 97 -9.54 -10.83 -2.97
CA ILE A 97 -8.96 -11.96 -2.21
C ILE A 97 -9.93 -12.41 -1.10
N LEU A 98 -10.56 -11.47 -0.38
CA LEU A 98 -11.57 -11.81 0.62
C LEU A 98 -12.78 -12.49 -0.02
N TYR A 99 -13.27 -11.96 -1.14
CA TYR A 99 -14.39 -12.55 -1.89
C TYR A 99 -14.07 -13.97 -2.36
N LEU A 100 -12.89 -14.20 -2.96
CA LEU A 100 -12.46 -15.54 -3.34
C LEU A 100 -12.34 -16.46 -2.10
N SER A 101 -11.80 -15.98 -0.97
CA SER A 101 -11.69 -16.79 0.24
C SER A 101 -13.05 -17.15 0.87
N LEU A 102 -14.07 -16.30 0.69
CA LEU A 102 -15.44 -16.57 1.10
C LEU A 102 -16.14 -17.53 0.13
N PHE A 103 -15.91 -17.36 -1.17
CA PHE A 103 -16.47 -18.21 -2.23
C PHE A 103 -15.93 -19.64 -2.15
N PHE A 104 -14.62 -19.84 -1.95
CA PHE A 104 -14.06 -21.18 -1.76
C PHE A 104 -14.47 -21.83 -0.42
N LYS A 105 -14.91 -21.04 0.57
CA LYS A 105 -15.49 -21.58 1.82
C LYS A 105 -16.93 -22.05 1.66
N SER A 106 -17.71 -21.51 0.71
CA SER A 106 -19.06 -22.03 0.44
C SER A 106 -19.01 -23.32 -0.38
N ASP A 107 -18.07 -23.46 -1.30
CA ASP A 107 -17.94 -24.65 -2.15
C ASP A 107 -17.40 -25.87 -1.39
N SER A 108 -16.86 -25.70 -0.17
CA SER A 108 -16.32 -26.78 0.66
C SER A 108 -17.30 -27.31 1.72
N ILE A 109 -18.52 -26.78 1.79
CA ILE A 109 -19.55 -27.25 2.75
C ILE A 109 -20.59 -28.17 2.10
N GLU A 110 -20.68 -28.25 0.76
CA GLU A 110 -21.63 -29.15 0.09
C GLU A 110 -21.15 -30.61 -0.05
N ASP A 111 -19.85 -30.91 0.14
CA ASP A 111 -19.31 -32.26 -0.06
C ASP A 111 -19.38 -33.18 1.19
N ASP A 112 -19.77 -32.67 2.37
CA ASP A 112 -19.74 -33.44 3.64
C ASP A 112 -21.10 -34.01 4.10
N LEU A 113 -22.18 -33.91 3.30
CA LEU A 113 -23.51 -34.42 3.68
C LEU A 113 -23.92 -35.76 3.04
N HIS A 114 -23.01 -36.45 2.33
CA HIS A 114 -23.31 -37.74 1.69
C HIS A 114 -22.51 -38.93 2.19
N GLN A 115 -21.90 -38.83 3.37
CA GLN A 115 -21.15 -39.95 3.92
C GLN A 115 -21.35 -40.14 5.42
N TYR A 116 -22.59 -40.46 5.84
CA TYR A 116 -22.91 -41.34 6.98
C TYR A 116 -24.35 -41.86 6.86
#